data_AF-A0A7D5BQI7-F1
#
_entry.id   AF-A0A7D5BQI7-F1
#
_cell.length_a   1.000
_cell.length_b   1.000
_cell.length_c   1.000
_cell.angle_alpha   90.00
_cell.angle_beta   90.00
_cell.angle_gamma   90.00
#
_symmetry.space_group_name_H-M   'P 1'
#
loop_
_entity.id
_entity.type
_entity.pdbx_description
1 polymer ?
#
loop_
_entity_poly.entity_id
_entity_poly.type
_entity_poly.pdbx_seq_one_letter_code
_entity_poly.pdbx_strand_id
1 'polypeptide(L)'
;MRDEPGGLWSRLRDRVERDWELIQPADLDSSIHRDWVQARYVEMFDRAQRGLRGFREDARVRLQDVFTPTQDEAEGSDRRRLRELLHSRVGSSTRARRDVPDIIADALAEFLELERSALRTLAGVQRQVNALLQRRHPERKFSSADLSLHHRMRIGTLGVLPYLPDVFRDELGVVIENTEDSQMASLHSI
;
A
#
# COMPACT_ATOMS: atom_id res chain seq x y z
N MET A 1 21.44 -19.23 16.00
CA MET A 1 21.28 -18.22 17.06
C MET A 1 19.89 -17.62 16.86
N ARG A 2 18.93 -17.92 17.74
CA ARG A 2 17.52 -17.53 17.59
C ARG A 2 17.34 -16.12 18.16
N ASP A 3 16.57 -15.27 17.48
CA ASP A 3 16.02 -14.05 18.08
C ASP A 3 15.34 -14.41 19.40
N GLU A 4 15.36 -13.51 20.38
CA GLU A 4 14.62 -13.74 21.63
C GLU A 4 13.14 -13.97 21.31
N PRO A 5 12.51 -15.02 21.88
CA PRO A 5 11.09 -15.28 21.67
C PRO A 5 10.28 -14.07 22.11
N GLY A 6 9.42 -13.56 21.22
CA GLY A 6 8.65 -12.34 21.43
C GLY A 6 9.34 -11.04 20.97
N GLY A 7 10.59 -11.09 20.52
CA GLY A 7 11.26 -9.98 19.84
C GLY A 7 10.60 -9.60 18.51
N LEU A 8 10.86 -8.39 18.01
CA LEU A 8 10.23 -7.86 16.80
C LEU A 8 10.30 -8.82 15.60
N TRP A 9 11.49 -9.35 15.33
CA TRP A 9 11.71 -10.29 14.24
C TRP A 9 11.03 -11.64 14.42
N SER A 10 10.89 -12.09 15.67
CA SER A 10 10.09 -13.27 15.98
C SER A 10 8.65 -13.02 15.58
N ARG A 11 8.05 -11.91 16.02
CA ARG A 11 6.65 -11.59 15.72
C ARG A 11 6.39 -11.40 14.23
N LEU A 12 7.28 -10.67 13.53
CA LEU A 12 7.18 -10.51 12.08
C LEU A 12 7.33 -11.85 11.34
N ARG A 13 8.22 -12.73 11.80
CA ARG A 13 8.36 -14.07 11.22
C ARG A 13 7.10 -14.89 11.45
N ASP A 14 6.60 -14.95 12.68
CA ASP A 14 5.37 -15.66 13.05
C ASP A 14 4.17 -15.11 12.27
N ARG A 15 4.15 -13.81 11.96
CA ARG A 15 3.15 -13.19 11.11
C ARG A 15 3.28 -13.62 9.65
N VAL A 16 4.47 -13.54 9.07
CA VAL A 16 4.72 -13.97 7.69
C VAL A 16 4.37 -15.45 7.52
N GLU A 17 4.71 -16.30 8.48
CA GLU A 17 4.36 -17.72 8.47
C GLU A 17 2.84 -17.93 8.47
N ARG A 18 2.09 -17.20 9.30
CA ARG A 18 0.61 -17.23 9.27
C ARG A 18 0.03 -16.73 7.96
N ASP A 19 0.53 -15.61 7.44
CA ASP A 19 0.05 -15.04 6.18
C ASP A 19 0.41 -15.97 5.00
N TRP A 20 1.51 -16.71 5.08
CA TRP A 20 1.92 -17.69 4.06
C TRP A 20 0.91 -18.82 3.89
N GLU A 21 0.26 -19.26 4.96
CA GLU A 21 -0.83 -20.24 4.91
C GLU A 21 -2.06 -19.72 4.14
N LEU A 22 -2.23 -18.41 4.01
CA LEU A 22 -3.26 -17.78 3.19
C LEU A 22 -2.81 -17.52 1.75
N ILE A 23 -1.52 -17.20 1.57
CA ILE A 23 -0.91 -16.88 0.27
C ILE A 23 -0.87 -18.11 -0.63
N GLN A 24 -0.37 -19.25 -0.13
CA GLN A 24 -0.16 -20.45 -0.95
C GLN A 24 -1.45 -21.01 -1.58
N PRO A 25 -2.55 -21.22 -0.83
CA PRO A 25 -3.76 -21.78 -1.42
C PRO A 25 -4.43 -20.84 -2.43
N ALA A 26 -4.16 -19.54 -2.32
CA ALA A 26 -4.66 -18.52 -3.24
C ALA A 26 -3.70 -18.24 -4.42
N ASP A 27 -2.59 -18.98 -4.52
CA ASP A 27 -1.56 -18.83 -5.56
C ASP A 27 -1.00 -17.40 -5.67
N LEU A 28 -0.99 -16.66 -4.55
CA LEU A 28 -0.61 -15.23 -4.55
C LEU A 28 0.91 -15.02 -4.66
N ASP A 29 1.72 -16.04 -4.41
CA ASP A 29 3.18 -16.03 -4.58
C ASP A 29 3.62 -16.30 -6.03
N SER A 30 2.73 -16.86 -6.85
CA SER A 30 3.01 -17.22 -8.25
C SER A 30 3.09 -15.99 -9.16
N SER A 31 4.17 -15.90 -9.94
CA SER A 31 4.30 -14.88 -10.98
C SER A 31 3.25 -15.04 -12.07
N ILE A 32 2.84 -16.27 -12.38
CA ILE A 32 1.80 -16.54 -13.39
C ILE A 32 0.45 -15.97 -12.92
N HIS A 33 0.10 -16.20 -11.66
CA HIS A 33 -1.12 -15.63 -11.08
C HIS A 33 -1.07 -14.10 -11.10
N ARG A 34 0.06 -13.52 -10.68
CA ARG A 34 0.27 -12.07 -10.68
C ARG A 34 0.11 -11.46 -12.07
N ASP A 35 0.75 -12.04 -13.07
CA ASP A 35 0.69 -11.57 -14.46
C ASP A 35 -0.75 -11.65 -15.01
N TRP A 36 -1.46 -12.74 -14.69
CA TRP A 36 -2.86 -12.92 -15.08
C TRP A 36 -3.78 -11.89 -14.41
N VAL A 37 -3.65 -11.68 -13.09
CA VAL A 37 -4.41 -10.68 -12.34
C VAL A 37 -4.13 -9.28 -12.87
N GLN A 38 -2.86 -8.94 -13.12
CA GLN A 38 -2.45 -7.65 -13.66
C GLN A 38 -3.06 -7.41 -15.05
N ALA A 39 -2.97 -8.38 -15.95
CA ALA A 39 -3.56 -8.28 -17.29
C ALA A 39 -5.08 -8.04 -17.22
N ARG A 40 -5.77 -8.73 -16.30
CA ARG A 40 -7.21 -8.53 -16.07
C ARG A 40 -7.55 -7.12 -15.59
N TYR A 41 -6.77 -6.56 -14.66
CA TYR A 41 -6.99 -5.18 -14.19
C TYR A 41 -6.68 -4.14 -15.27
N VAL A 42 -5.65 -4.35 -16.08
CA VAL A 42 -5.34 -3.49 -17.24
C VAL A 42 -6.53 -3.48 -18.20
N GLU A 43 -7.06 -4.66 -18.56
CA GLU A 43 -8.22 -4.78 -19.43
C GLU A 43 -9.45 -4.09 -18.85
N MET A 44 -9.74 -4.30 -17.56
CA MET A 44 -10.87 -3.67 -16.88
C MET A 44 -10.76 -2.15 -16.90
N PHE A 45 -9.56 -1.61 -16.65
CA PHE A 45 -9.30 -0.18 -16.70
C PHE A 45 -9.50 0.40 -18.10
N ASP A 46 -8.99 -0.29 -19.12
CA ASP A 46 -9.17 0.10 -20.52
C ASP A 46 -10.63 0.09 -20.96
N ARG A 47 -11.40 -0.90 -20.52
CA ARG A 47 -12.84 -0.96 -20.78
C ARG A 47 -13.59 0.18 -20.07
N ALA A 48 -13.21 0.49 -18.82
CA ALA A 48 -13.82 1.58 -18.06
C ALA A 48 -13.61 2.94 -18.73
N GLN A 49 -12.41 3.22 -19.25
CA GLN A 49 -12.11 4.47 -19.96
C GLN A 49 -13.01 4.70 -21.19
N ARG A 50 -13.30 3.64 -21.96
CA ARG A 50 -14.19 3.74 -23.12
C ARG A 50 -15.64 4.08 -22.77
N GLY A 51 -16.04 3.83 -21.53
CA GLY A 51 -17.35 4.22 -21.01
C GLY A 51 -17.44 5.71 -20.64
N LEU A 52 -16.34 6.45 -20.65
CA LEU A 52 -16.33 7.87 -20.29
C LEU A 52 -16.89 8.74 -21.41
N ARG A 53 -17.74 9.71 -21.05
CA ARG A 53 -18.26 10.70 -22.00
C ARG A 53 -17.12 11.54 -22.56
N GLY A 54 -17.01 11.59 -23.90
CA GLY A 54 -15.94 12.33 -24.57
C GLY A 54 -14.61 11.61 -24.66
N PHE A 55 -14.58 10.29 -24.39
CA PHE A 55 -13.39 9.46 -24.61
C PHE A 55 -12.86 9.59 -26.04
N ARG A 56 -11.54 9.68 -26.16
CA ARG A 56 -10.81 9.61 -27.43
C ARG A 56 -9.68 8.60 -27.28
N GLU A 57 -9.48 7.76 -28.29
CA GLU A 57 -8.46 6.71 -28.24
C GLU A 57 -7.03 7.29 -28.12
N ASP A 58 -6.79 8.48 -28.67
CA ASP A 58 -5.50 9.19 -28.57
C ASP A 58 -5.23 9.80 -27.18
N ALA A 59 -6.25 9.91 -26.33
CA ALA A 59 -6.16 10.41 -24.96
C ALA A 59 -6.21 9.27 -23.90
N ARG A 60 -6.07 8.02 -24.32
CA ARG A 60 -6.12 6.87 -23.42
C ARG A 60 -4.94 6.87 -22.45
N VAL A 61 -5.24 6.72 -21.17
CA VAL A 61 -4.25 6.60 -20.09
C VAL A 61 -3.95 5.12 -19.87
N ARG A 62 -2.68 4.75 -19.63
CA ARG A 62 -2.33 3.37 -19.27
C ARG A 62 -2.41 3.21 -17.75
N LEU A 63 -2.92 2.08 -17.29
CA LEU A 63 -3.06 1.79 -15.86
C LEU A 63 -1.74 1.99 -15.10
N GLN A 64 -0.63 1.53 -15.69
CA GLN A 64 0.72 1.68 -15.11
C GLN A 64 1.14 3.15 -14.91
N ASP A 65 0.68 4.07 -15.78
CA ASP A 65 1.04 5.48 -15.70
C ASP A 65 0.28 6.18 -14.56
N VAL A 66 -0.88 5.64 -14.15
CA VAL A 66 -1.68 6.13 -13.02
C VAL A 66 -1.02 5.81 -11.68
N PHE A 67 -0.33 4.67 -11.61
CA PHE A 67 0.33 4.18 -10.39
C PHE A 67 1.84 4.36 -10.40
N THR A 68 2.38 5.14 -11.35
CA THR A 68 3.81 5.45 -11.34
C THR A 68 4.10 6.42 -10.20
N PRO A 69 4.98 6.07 -9.24
CA PRO A 69 5.36 6.98 -8.16
C PRO A 69 5.87 8.30 -8.72
N THR A 70 5.45 9.41 -8.12
CA THR A 70 6.05 10.71 -8.43
C THR A 70 7.43 10.73 -7.78
N GLN A 71 8.50 10.74 -8.58
CA GLN A 71 9.88 10.90 -8.10
C GLN A 71 10.10 12.29 -7.52
N ASP A 72 9.57 12.50 -6.32
CA ASP A 72 9.63 13.77 -5.60
C ASP A 72 10.61 13.64 -4.43
N GLU A 73 11.21 14.76 -4.00
CA GLU A 73 12.20 14.77 -2.89
C GLU A 73 11.67 14.14 -1.59
N ALA A 74 10.34 14.14 -1.43
CA ALA A 74 9.64 13.55 -0.32
C ALA A 74 9.73 12.01 -0.27
N GLU A 75 9.93 11.35 -1.42
CA GLU A 75 10.15 9.90 -1.56
C GLU A 75 11.42 9.46 -0.82
N GLY A 76 12.51 10.22 -0.96
CA GLY A 76 13.78 9.96 -0.28
C GLY A 76 13.72 10.21 1.23
N SER A 77 12.76 11.01 1.70
CA SER A 77 12.54 11.30 3.11
C SER A 77 11.77 10.17 3.81
N ASP A 78 10.71 9.66 3.17
CA ASP A 78 9.91 8.55 3.69
C ASP A 78 10.72 7.26 3.84
N ARG A 79 11.48 6.88 2.81
CA ARG A 79 12.38 5.70 2.88
C ARG A 79 13.35 5.82 4.02
N ARG A 80 13.99 6.98 4.18
CA ARG A 80 14.96 7.21 5.25
C ARG A 80 14.33 7.08 6.63
N ARG A 81 13.16 7.68 6.82
CA ARG A 81 12.44 7.65 8.10
C ARG A 81 11.95 6.24 8.45
N LEU A 82 11.51 5.47 7.45
CA LEU A 82 11.16 4.06 7.63
C LEU A 82 12.38 3.21 8.01
N ARG A 83 13.53 3.42 7.35
CA ARG A 83 14.79 2.74 7.72
C ARG A 83 15.19 3.07 9.15
N GLU A 84 15.25 4.35 9.52
CA GLU A 84 15.59 4.80 10.88
C GLU A 84 14.66 4.17 11.92
N LEU A 85 13.35 4.16 11.64
CA LEU A 85 12.35 3.55 12.51
C LEU A 85 12.60 2.04 12.67
N LEU A 86 12.78 1.29 11.58
CA LEU A 86 13.00 -0.15 11.64
C LEU A 86 14.31 -0.48 12.36
N HIS A 87 15.40 0.24 12.07
CA HIS A 87 16.67 0.08 12.77
C HIS A 87 16.55 0.37 14.27
N SER A 88 15.80 1.40 14.67
CA SER A 88 15.57 1.72 16.08
C SER A 88 14.83 0.61 16.85
N ARG A 89 13.97 -0.14 16.15
CA ARG A 89 13.09 -1.18 16.74
C ARG A 89 13.73 -2.56 16.79
N VAL A 90 14.72 -2.81 15.94
CA VAL A 90 15.45 -4.09 15.84
C VAL A 90 16.52 -4.25 16.91
N GLY A 91 17.02 -3.14 17.46
CA GLY A 91 18.11 -3.16 18.43
C GLY A 91 19.45 -3.57 17.81
N SER A 92 20.54 -3.45 18.59
CA SER A 92 21.91 -3.66 18.10
C SER A 92 22.32 -5.13 17.94
N SER A 93 21.46 -6.08 18.31
CA SER A 93 21.82 -7.49 18.55
C SER A 93 21.78 -8.38 17.30
N THR A 94 21.13 -7.96 16.21
CA THR A 94 20.98 -8.80 15.01
C THR A 94 22.11 -8.55 13.99
N ARG A 95 23.32 -9.03 14.29
CA ARG A 95 24.49 -8.92 13.36
C ARG A 95 24.30 -9.66 12.03
N ALA A 96 23.32 -10.57 11.93
CA ALA A 96 23.23 -11.54 10.84
C ALA A 96 22.49 -11.05 9.57
N ARG A 97 21.70 -9.97 9.62
CA ARG A 97 20.98 -9.42 8.45
C ARG A 97 20.71 -7.93 8.59
N ARG A 98 21.77 -7.12 8.54
CA ARG A 98 21.67 -5.64 8.65
C ARG A 98 20.88 -5.00 7.51
N ASP A 99 20.77 -5.70 6.39
CA ASP A 99 20.09 -5.30 5.16
C ASP A 99 18.57 -5.52 5.20
N VAL A 100 18.07 -6.47 6.00
CA VAL A 100 16.63 -6.77 6.06
C VAL A 100 15.76 -5.57 6.51
N PRO A 101 16.11 -4.78 7.53
CA PRO A 101 15.40 -3.54 7.83
C PRO A 101 15.29 -2.61 6.61
N ASP A 102 16.36 -2.49 5.83
CA ASP A 102 16.39 -1.59 4.67
C ASP A 102 15.51 -2.11 3.53
N ILE A 103 15.56 -3.41 3.26
CA ILE A 103 14.69 -4.07 2.26
C ILE A 103 13.22 -3.90 2.62
N ILE A 104 12.87 -4.08 3.90
CA ILE A 104 11.49 -3.90 4.37
C ILE A 104 11.09 -2.43 4.26
N ALA A 105 11.94 -1.49 4.66
CA ALA A 105 11.67 -0.06 4.52
C ALA A 105 11.40 0.35 3.06
N ASP A 106 12.17 -0.19 2.12
CA ASP A 106 12.05 0.13 0.71
C ASP A 106 10.74 -0.42 0.13
N ALA A 107 10.42 -1.68 0.42
CA ALA A 107 9.15 -2.29 0.02
C ALA A 107 7.93 -1.54 0.60
N LEU A 108 8.03 -1.04 1.84
CA LEU A 108 6.97 -0.24 2.44
C LEU A 108 6.82 1.13 1.79
N ALA A 109 7.92 1.79 1.47
CA ALA A 109 7.86 3.07 0.80
C ALA A 109 7.20 2.93 -0.58
N GLU A 110 7.57 1.90 -1.34
CA GLU A 110 6.92 1.58 -2.62
C GLU A 110 5.42 1.33 -2.44
N PHE A 111 5.03 0.55 -1.42
CA PHE A 111 3.62 0.34 -1.10
C PHE A 111 2.88 1.66 -0.80
N LEU A 112 3.48 2.55 0.01
CA LEU A 112 2.86 3.81 0.38
C LEU A 112 2.80 4.81 -0.78
N GLU A 113 3.73 4.77 -1.72
CA GLU A 113 3.69 5.55 -2.95
C GLU A 113 2.57 5.10 -3.89
N LEU A 114 2.43 3.78 -4.07
CA LEU A 114 1.32 3.21 -4.83
C LEU A 114 -0.03 3.58 -4.19
N GLU A 115 -0.11 3.51 -2.87
CA GLU A 115 -1.29 3.89 -2.12
C GLU A 115 -1.64 5.38 -2.29
N ARG A 116 -0.65 6.29 -2.23
CA ARG A 116 -0.87 7.73 -2.50
C ARG A 116 -1.45 7.96 -3.88
N SER A 117 -0.93 7.25 -4.87
CA SER A 117 -1.39 7.34 -6.26
C SER A 117 -2.84 6.87 -6.40
N ALA A 118 -3.21 5.80 -5.68
CA ALA A 118 -4.60 5.35 -5.57
C ALA A 118 -5.51 6.41 -4.91
N LEU A 119 -5.08 7.00 -3.79
CA LEU A 119 -5.82 8.05 -3.08
C LEU A 119 -6.07 9.28 -3.97
N ARG A 120 -5.04 9.78 -4.67
CA ARG A 120 -5.17 10.90 -5.62
C ARG A 120 -6.18 10.59 -6.73
N THR A 121 -6.14 9.36 -7.25
CA THR A 121 -7.07 8.90 -8.29
C THR A 121 -8.51 8.90 -7.77
N LEU A 122 -8.75 8.34 -6.57
CA LEU A 122 -10.07 8.34 -5.93
C LEU A 122 -10.58 9.75 -5.65
N ALA A 123 -9.71 10.65 -5.20
CA ALA A 123 -10.02 12.07 -5.00
C ALA A 123 -10.45 12.75 -6.31
N GLY A 124 -9.72 12.47 -7.40
CA GLY A 124 -10.07 12.92 -8.75
C GLY A 124 -11.45 12.44 -9.19
N VAL A 125 -11.73 11.14 -9.04
CA VAL A 125 -13.03 10.54 -9.38
C VAL A 125 -14.15 11.15 -8.54
N GLN A 126 -13.98 11.28 -7.22
CA GLN A 126 -15.00 11.86 -6.35
C GLN A 126 -15.29 13.32 -6.71
N ARG A 127 -14.27 14.11 -7.07
CA ARG A 127 -14.47 15.49 -7.56
C ARG A 127 -15.34 15.53 -8.81
N GLN A 128 -15.08 14.66 -9.78
CA GLN A 128 -15.89 14.59 -11.01
C GLN A 128 -17.33 14.15 -10.74
N VAL A 129 -17.51 13.11 -9.93
CA VAL A 129 -18.85 12.63 -9.53
C VAL A 129 -19.63 13.72 -8.80
N ASN A 130 -19.01 14.41 -7.84
CA ASN A 130 -19.65 15.49 -7.10
C ASN A 130 -20.03 16.66 -8.02
N ALA A 131 -19.19 17.02 -8.98
CA ALA A 131 -19.51 18.05 -9.97
C ALA A 131 -20.74 17.67 -10.81
N LEU A 132 -20.82 16.42 -11.28
CA LEU A 132 -21.98 15.90 -12.02
C LEU A 132 -23.26 15.92 -11.17
N LEU A 133 -23.14 15.59 -9.89
CA LEU A 133 -24.26 15.57 -8.94
C LEU A 133 -24.55 16.93 -8.30
N GLN A 134 -23.82 17.99 -8.68
CA GLN A 134 -23.90 19.33 -8.09
C GLN A 134 -23.74 19.33 -6.56
N ARG A 135 -22.88 18.46 -6.03
CA ARG A 135 -22.56 18.35 -4.61
C ARG A 135 -21.26 19.08 -4.30
N ARG A 136 -21.17 19.67 -3.11
CA ARG A 136 -19.90 20.21 -2.59
C ARG A 136 -18.91 19.09 -2.38
N HIS A 137 -17.66 19.30 -2.77
CA HIS A 137 -16.58 18.37 -2.47
C HIS A 137 -16.21 18.44 -0.98
N PRO A 138 -16.02 17.30 -0.29
CA PRO A 138 -15.54 17.29 1.09
C PRO A 138 -14.19 18.02 1.20
N GLU A 139 -13.99 18.76 2.30
CA GLU A 139 -12.71 19.41 2.59
C GLU A 139 -11.68 18.44 3.17
N ARG A 140 -12.16 17.33 3.75
CA ARG A 140 -11.30 16.25 4.24
C ARG A 140 -10.72 15.48 3.06
N LYS A 141 -9.40 15.37 3.03
CA LYS A 141 -8.64 14.55 2.08
C LYS A 141 -8.90 13.06 2.28
N PHE A 142 -8.78 12.27 1.21
CA PHE A 142 -8.75 10.82 1.37
C PHE A 142 -7.47 10.37 2.05
N SER A 143 -7.59 9.26 2.78
CA SER A 143 -6.53 8.68 3.58
C SER A 143 -6.48 7.15 3.50
N SER A 144 -5.40 6.55 3.97
CA SER A 144 -5.29 5.09 4.22
C SER A 144 -6.51 4.51 4.96
N ALA A 145 -7.13 5.28 5.87
CA ALA A 145 -8.33 4.83 6.57
C ALA A 145 -9.49 4.56 5.61
N ASP A 146 -9.63 5.35 4.55
CA ASP A 146 -10.66 5.19 3.53
C ASP A 146 -10.41 3.94 2.67
N LEU A 147 -9.14 3.62 2.39
CA LEU A 147 -8.75 2.38 1.71
C LEU A 147 -8.87 1.14 2.61
N SER A 148 -8.68 1.29 3.92
CA SER A 148 -8.86 0.22 4.90
C SER A 148 -10.30 -0.30 4.91
N LEU A 149 -11.29 0.56 4.60
CA LEU A 149 -12.70 0.15 4.53
C LEU A 149 -12.90 -0.91 3.45
N HIS A 150 -12.25 -0.77 2.29
CA HIS A 150 -12.31 -1.79 1.24
C HIS A 150 -11.76 -3.14 1.71
N HIS A 151 -10.64 -3.14 2.44
CA HIS A 151 -10.07 -4.37 3.00
C HIS A 151 -10.99 -4.98 4.05
N ARG A 152 -11.59 -4.17 4.94
CA ARG A 152 -12.54 -4.62 5.96
C ARG A 152 -13.80 -5.23 5.36
N MET A 153 -14.33 -4.65 4.29
CA MET A 153 -15.51 -5.19 3.59
C MET A 153 -15.23 -6.54 2.92
N ARG A 154 -13.96 -6.87 2.65
CA ARG A 154 -13.55 -8.13 2.03
C ARG A 154 -13.10 -9.19 3.03
N ILE A 155 -13.13 -8.91 4.32
CA ILE A 155 -12.83 -9.91 5.37
C ILE A 155 -13.74 -11.12 5.17
N GLY A 156 -13.14 -12.32 5.17
CA GLY A 156 -13.85 -13.58 4.95
C GLY A 156 -13.98 -13.99 3.48
N THR A 157 -13.47 -13.19 2.53
CA THR A 157 -13.32 -13.64 1.14
C THR A 157 -11.96 -14.32 0.92
N LEU A 158 -11.93 -15.33 0.04
CA LEU A 158 -10.70 -16.08 -0.25
C LEU A 158 -9.58 -15.15 -0.77
N GLY A 159 -8.37 -15.36 -0.26
CA GLY A 159 -7.16 -14.65 -0.71
C GLY A 159 -7.07 -13.19 -0.26
N VAL A 160 -7.84 -12.76 0.74
CA VAL A 160 -7.68 -11.41 1.31
C VAL A 160 -6.63 -11.42 2.39
N LEU A 161 -5.55 -10.69 2.12
CA LEU A 161 -4.52 -10.42 3.11
C LEU A 161 -4.93 -9.26 4.03
N PRO A 162 -4.45 -9.25 5.27
CA PRO A 162 -4.60 -8.12 6.17
C PRO A 162 -4.08 -6.83 5.55
N TYR A 163 -4.72 -5.72 5.86
CA TYR A 163 -4.28 -4.41 5.37
C TYR A 163 -2.93 -4.03 6.01
N LEU A 164 -1.93 -3.78 5.18
CA LEU A 164 -0.53 -3.65 5.62
C LEU A 164 -0.32 -2.59 6.73
N PRO A 165 -0.90 -1.37 6.65
CA PRO A 165 -0.81 -0.39 7.73
C PRO A 165 -1.38 -0.87 9.08
N ASP A 166 -2.42 -1.71 9.08
CA ASP A 166 -2.96 -2.28 10.31
C ASP A 166 -1.96 -3.31 10.91
N VAL A 167 -1.28 -4.09 10.06
CA VAL A 167 -0.21 -5.00 10.51
C VAL A 167 0.94 -4.25 11.17
N PHE A 168 1.33 -3.10 10.61
CA PHE A 168 2.39 -2.27 11.18
C PHE A 168 2.01 -1.69 12.53
N ARG A 169 0.75 -1.31 12.69
CA ARG A 169 0.23 -0.88 13.98
C ARG A 169 0.31 -2.02 15.00
N ASP A 170 -0.18 -3.19 14.65
CA ASP A 170 -0.31 -4.31 15.58
C ASP A 170 1.06 -4.90 15.96
N GLU A 171 1.97 -5.05 14.99
CA GLU A 171 3.24 -5.75 15.19
C GLU A 171 4.39 -4.81 15.59
N LEU A 172 4.39 -3.58 15.07
CA LEU A 172 5.46 -2.60 15.28
C LEU A 172 5.05 -1.43 16.20
N GLY A 173 3.77 -1.27 16.52
CA GLY A 173 3.27 -0.10 17.23
C GLY A 173 3.43 1.18 16.41
N VAL A 174 3.35 1.07 15.08
CA VAL A 174 3.54 2.20 14.17
C VAL A 174 2.24 2.51 13.46
N VAL A 175 1.70 3.68 13.72
CA VAL A 175 0.60 4.21 12.91
C VAL A 175 1.20 4.82 11.65
N ILE A 176 0.75 4.32 10.51
CA ILE A 176 1.06 4.89 9.20
C ILE A 176 -0.20 5.61 8.72
N GLU A 177 -0.10 6.93 8.57
CA GLU A 177 -1.14 7.73 7.92
C GLU A 177 -0.64 8.26 6.58
N ASN A 178 -1.32 7.83 5.52
CA ASN A 178 -1.06 8.26 4.16
C ASN A 178 -2.27 9.05 3.65
N THR A 179 -2.04 10.16 2.96
CA THR A 179 -3.10 10.98 2.35
C THR A 179 -2.75 11.30 0.89
N GLU A 180 -3.74 11.71 0.10
CA GLU A 180 -3.56 12.02 -1.33
C GLU A 180 -2.45 13.07 -1.60
N ASP A 181 -2.24 14.02 -0.67
CA ASP A 181 -1.25 15.09 -0.78
C ASP A 181 -0.07 14.92 0.19
N SER A 182 -0.01 13.81 0.92
CA SER A 182 1.08 13.56 1.84
C SER A 182 2.40 13.51 1.06
N GLN A 183 3.23 14.53 1.27
CA GLN A 183 4.64 14.48 0.90
C GLN A 183 5.35 13.41 1.73
N MET A 184 4.96 13.26 3.01
CA MET A 184 5.45 12.20 3.87
C MET A 184 4.32 11.39 4.51
N ALA A 185 4.51 10.09 4.64
CA ALA A 185 3.67 9.27 5.50
C ALA A 185 3.90 9.68 6.95
N SER A 186 2.83 9.99 7.70
CA SER A 186 2.97 10.32 9.11
C SER A 186 3.15 9.03 9.89
N LEU A 187 4.33 8.89 10.49
CA LEU A 187 4.74 7.74 11.29
C LEU A 187 4.73 8.12 12.77
N HIS A 188 3.79 7.56 13.51
CA HIS A 188 3.69 7.78 14.95
C HIS A 188 3.92 6.46 15.67
N SER A 189 4.83 6.48 16.65
CA SER A 189 4.93 5.37 17.61
C SER A 189 3.79 5.49 18.61
N ILE A 190 3.11 4.38 18.88
CA ILE A 190 2.16 4.22 19.98
C ILE A 190 2.92 3.82 21.24
#